data_AF-A0A7I7K4T4-F1
#
_entry.id   AF-A0A7I7K4T4-F1
#
_cell.length_a   1.000
_cell.length_b   1.000
_cell.length_c   1.000
_cell.angle_alpha   90.00
_cell.angle_beta   90.00
_cell.angle_gamma   90.00
#
_symmetry.space_group_name_H-M   'P 1'
#
loop_
_entity.id
_entity.type
_entity.pdbx_description
1 polymer ?
#
loop_
_entity_poly.entity_id
_entity_poly.type
_entity_poly.pdbx_seq_one_letter_code
_entity_poly.pdbx_strand_id
1 'polypeptide(L)'
;MAPVGPSRHRDARRTLCAAQGVLVALQQCSLDDALLDIVGAARHHNVDPLRLATALVSRAQGESTAAGDENLTAAIDDAWGGLFRAAEAS
;
A
#
# COMPACT_ATOMS: atom_id res chain seq x y z
N MET A 1 26.92 25.15 1.06
CA MET A 1 26.53 24.04 1.94
C MET A 1 25.02 24.06 2.05
N ALA A 2 24.31 23.12 1.41
CA ALA A 2 22.84 23.04 1.49
C ALA A 2 22.45 21.87 2.44
N PRO A 3 21.45 22.03 3.33
CA PRO A 3 20.96 20.91 4.10
C PRO A 3 20.09 20.03 3.19
N VAL A 4 20.62 18.89 2.76
CA VAL A 4 19.84 17.89 2.01
C VAL A 4 19.24 16.89 3.01
N GLY A 5 18.03 17.17 3.47
CA GLY A 5 17.22 16.25 4.29
C GLY A 5 16.00 17.01 4.83
N PRO A 6 14.75 16.65 4.44
CA PRO A 6 14.13 15.34 4.74
C PRO A 6 13.19 14.79 3.63
N SER A 7 13.60 14.82 2.35
CA SER A 7 12.69 14.49 1.23
C SER A 7 12.13 13.07 1.31
N ARG A 8 12.97 12.06 1.57
CA ARG A 8 12.56 10.64 1.59
C ARG A 8 11.52 10.31 2.65
N HIS A 9 11.59 10.94 3.83
CA HIS A 9 10.65 10.66 4.92
C HIS A 9 9.28 11.32 4.67
N ARG A 10 9.28 12.51 4.04
CA ARG A 10 8.03 13.17 3.62
C ARG A 10 7.34 12.38 2.51
N ASP A 11 8.10 11.88 1.55
CA ASP A 11 7.59 11.02 0.48
C ASP A 11 7.04 9.71 1.05
N ALA A 12 7.76 9.08 1.98
CA ALA A 12 7.31 7.86 2.66
C ALA A 12 5.97 8.05 3.38
N ARG A 13 5.84 9.13 4.17
CA ARG A 13 4.59 9.46 4.86
C ARG A 13 3.46 9.73 3.88
N ARG A 14 3.73 10.44 2.79
CA ARG A 14 2.72 10.72 1.76
C ARG A 14 2.20 9.44 1.11
N THR A 15 3.08 8.52 0.77
CA THR A 15 2.71 7.22 0.19
C THR A 15 1.87 6.39 1.16
N LEU A 16 2.27 6.33 2.44
CA LEU A 16 1.48 5.67 3.48
C LEU A 16 0.08 6.26 3.63
N CYS A 17 -0.04 7.59 3.66
CA CYS A 17 -1.35 8.25 3.73
C CYS A 17 -2.21 7.96 2.49
N ALA A 18 -1.61 7.88 1.30
CA ALA A 18 -2.33 7.51 0.09
C ALA A 18 -2.82 6.06 0.13
N ALA A 19 -1.97 5.12 0.56
CA ALA A 19 -2.31 3.71 0.73
C ALA A 19 -3.46 3.51 1.74
N GLN A 20 -3.42 4.21 2.88
CA GLN A 20 -4.52 4.20 3.85
C GLN A 20 -5.82 4.67 3.22
N GLY A 21 -5.79 5.78 2.46
CA GLY A 21 -6.97 6.32 1.78
C GLY A 21 -7.60 5.33 0.79
N VAL A 22 -6.78 4.57 0.06
CA VAL A 22 -7.24 3.49 -0.84
C VAL A 22 -8.01 2.43 -0.04
N LEU A 23 -7.47 1.95 1.07
CA LEU A 23 -8.15 0.94 1.89
C LEU A 23 -9.42 1.47 2.55
N VAL A 24 -9.41 2.70 3.04
CA VAL A 24 -10.61 3.35 3.58
C VAL A 24 -11.71 3.44 2.52
N ALA A 25 -11.37 3.76 1.28
CA ALA A 25 -12.34 3.82 0.18
C ALA A 25 -12.90 2.43 -0.19
N LEU A 26 -12.06 1.39 -0.16
CA LEU A 26 -12.45 0.03 -0.54
C LEU A 26 -13.21 -0.74 0.56
N GLN A 27 -12.83 -0.55 1.82
CA GLN A 27 -13.36 -1.31 2.97
C GLN A 27 -14.30 -0.48 3.86
N GLN A 28 -14.39 0.84 3.66
CA GLN A 28 -15.09 1.76 4.57
C GLN A 28 -14.60 1.68 6.03
N CYS A 29 -13.29 1.49 6.22
CA CYS A 29 -12.65 1.40 7.53
C CYS A 29 -12.04 2.75 7.99
N SER A 30 -11.51 2.80 9.21
CA SER A 30 -10.78 3.98 9.72
C SER A 30 -9.35 4.02 9.18
N LEU A 31 -8.72 5.21 9.17
CA LEU A 31 -7.31 5.36 8.76
C LEU A 31 -6.35 4.55 9.64
N ASP A 32 -6.63 4.45 10.95
CA ASP A 32 -5.84 3.65 11.88
C ASP A 32 -5.94 2.15 11.60
N ASP A 33 -7.14 1.66 11.30
CA ASP A 33 -7.37 0.25 10.93
C ASP A 33 -6.66 -0.07 9.62
N ALA A 34 -6.77 0.81 8.62
CA ALA A 34 -6.05 0.66 7.35
C ALA A 34 -4.52 0.62 7.55
N LEU A 35 -3.98 1.42 8.47
CA LEU A 35 -2.56 1.38 8.80
C LEU A 35 -2.15 0.05 9.42
N LEU A 36 -2.93 -0.44 10.39
CA LEU A 36 -2.68 -1.71 11.04
C LEU A 36 -2.74 -2.86 10.05
N ASP A 37 -3.65 -2.81 9.09
CA ASP A 37 -3.79 -3.81 8.04
C ASP A 37 -2.57 -3.82 7.11
N ILE A 38 -2.10 -2.64 6.68
CA ILE A 38 -0.86 -2.51 5.89
C ILE A 38 0.34 -3.07 6.63
N VAL A 39 0.50 -2.75 7.92
CA VAL A 39 1.61 -3.23 8.74
C VAL A 39 1.49 -4.74 9.02
N GLY A 40 0.27 -5.24 9.21
CA GLY A 40 -0.03 -6.65 9.41
C GLY A 40 0.34 -7.48 8.19
N ALA A 41 -0.14 -7.09 7.01
CA ALA A 41 0.18 -7.73 5.73
C ALA A 41 1.69 -7.69 5.46
N ALA A 42 2.34 -6.55 5.67
CA ALA A 42 3.78 -6.43 5.48
C ALA A 42 4.58 -7.40 6.36
N ARG A 43 4.18 -7.53 7.64
CA ARG A 43 4.79 -8.48 8.58
C ARG A 43 4.53 -9.93 8.19
N HIS A 44 3.31 -10.26 7.76
CA HIS A 44 2.94 -11.61 7.37
C HIS A 44 3.78 -12.11 6.18
N HIS A 45 4.00 -11.23 5.19
CA HIS A 45 4.76 -11.56 3.99
C HIS A 45 6.26 -11.22 4.07
N ASN A 46 6.73 -10.75 5.24
CA ASN A 46 8.11 -10.33 5.50
C ASN A 46 8.62 -9.29 4.48
N VAL A 47 7.77 -8.33 4.10
CA VAL A 47 8.09 -7.24 3.18
C VAL A 47 8.16 -5.91 3.91
N ASP A 48 8.85 -4.94 3.29
CA ASP A 48 8.91 -3.59 3.82
C ASP A 48 7.52 -2.90 3.69
N PRO A 49 6.95 -2.35 4.79
CA PRO A 49 5.62 -1.73 4.76
C PRO A 49 5.51 -0.56 3.79
N LEU A 50 6.60 0.20 3.59
CA LEU A 50 6.59 1.33 2.65
C LEU A 50 6.63 0.84 1.20
N ARG A 51 7.38 -0.23 0.91
CA ARG A 51 7.33 -0.87 -0.41
C ARG A 51 5.95 -1.44 -0.70
N LEU A 52 5.33 -2.09 0.28
CA LEU A 52 3.95 -2.59 0.18
C LEU A 52 2.95 -1.45 -0.08
N ALA A 53 3.03 -0.36 0.70
CA ALA A 53 2.18 0.81 0.52
C ALA A 53 2.36 1.45 -0.87
N THR A 54 3.59 1.52 -1.37
CA THR A 54 3.89 2.05 -2.72
C THR A 54 3.20 1.21 -3.79
N ALA A 55 3.35 -0.11 -3.69
CA ALA A 55 2.75 -1.02 -4.65
C ALA A 55 1.21 -1.05 -4.57
N LEU A 56 0.64 -0.94 -3.38
CA LEU A 56 -0.79 -0.82 -3.20
C LEU A 56 -1.34 0.41 -3.94
N VAL A 57 -0.66 1.55 -3.79
CA VAL A 57 -1.02 2.79 -4.48
C VAL A 57 -0.85 2.65 -6.01
N SER A 58 0.24 2.04 -6.48
CA SER A 58 0.42 1.74 -7.91
C SER A 58 -0.70 0.87 -8.45
N ARG A 59 -1.06 -0.21 -7.74
CA ARG A 59 -2.16 -1.10 -8.15
C ARG A 59 -3.50 -0.36 -8.22
N ALA A 60 -3.79 0.48 -7.24
CA ALA A 60 -5.00 1.30 -7.23
C ALA A 60 -5.03 2.34 -8.37
N GLN A 61 -3.87 2.76 -8.88
CA GLN A 61 -3.75 3.61 -10.07
C GLN A 61 -3.88 2.84 -11.38
N GLY A 62 -4.03 1.51 -11.35
CA GLY A 62 -4.04 0.66 -12.54
C GLY A 62 -2.64 0.36 -13.09
N GLU A 63 -1.59 0.78 -12.38
CA GLU A 63 -0.21 0.48 -12.75
C GLU A 63 0.17 -0.93 -12.30
N SER A 64 0.89 -1.67 -13.14
CA SER A 64 1.49 -2.93 -12.69
C SER A 64 2.46 -2.63 -11.54
N THR A 65 2.22 -3.25 -10.38
CA THR A 65 3.20 -3.30 -9.31
C THR A 65 4.52 -3.78 -9.92
N ALA A 66 5.58 -2.98 -9.73
CA ALA A 66 6.85 -3.15 -10.42
C ALA A 66 7.21 -4.64 -10.55
N ALA A 67 7.09 -5.14 -11.79
CA ALA A 67 7.22 -6.55 -12.11
C ALA A 67 8.56 -7.07 -11.59
N GLY A 68 8.54 -7.84 -10.51
CA GLY A 68 9.76 -8.37 -9.90
C GLY A 68 9.67 -8.77 -8.44
N ASP A 69 8.65 -8.32 -7.70
CA ASP A 69 8.52 -8.65 -6.27
C ASP A 69 7.27 -9.52 -6.01
N GLU A 70 7.43 -10.83 -6.24
CA GLU A 70 6.37 -11.84 -6.10
C GLU A 70 5.77 -11.85 -4.69
N ASN A 71 6.60 -11.68 -3.65
CA ASN A 71 6.15 -11.54 -2.26
C ASN A 71 5.18 -10.37 -2.06
N LEU A 72 5.37 -9.29 -2.82
CA LEU A 72 4.64 -8.05 -2.66
C LEU A 72 3.33 -8.09 -3.44
N THR A 73 3.34 -8.70 -4.63
CA THR A 73 2.11 -9.06 -5.34
C THR A 73 1.29 -10.07 -4.54
N ALA A 74 1.92 -11.12 -4.00
CA ALA A 74 1.24 -12.10 -3.15
C ALA A 74 0.63 -11.45 -1.91
N ALA A 75 1.33 -10.51 -1.26
CA ALA A 75 0.81 -9.78 -0.11
C ALA A 75 -0.43 -8.95 -0.45
N ILE A 76 -0.44 -8.29 -1.61
CA ILE A 76 -1.58 -7.47 -2.04
C ILE A 76 -2.77 -8.34 -2.45
N ASP A 77 -2.52 -9.43 -3.19
CA ASP A 77 -3.58 -10.34 -3.61
C ASP A 77 -4.19 -11.11 -2.43
N ASP A 78 -3.38 -11.57 -1.48
CA ASP A 78 -3.84 -12.27 -0.28
C ASP A 78 -4.65 -11.35 0.64
N ALA A 79 -4.14 -10.15 0.94
CA ALA A 79 -4.80 -9.24 1.88
C ALA A 79 -6.00 -8.49 1.26
N TRP A 80 -5.87 -8.03 0.01
CA TRP A 80 -6.83 -7.08 -0.59
C TRP A 80 -7.30 -7.45 -2.00
N GLY A 81 -6.85 -8.56 -2.59
CA GLY A 81 -7.23 -8.96 -3.94
C GLY A 81 -8.74 -9.11 -4.13
N GLY A 82 -9.45 -9.61 -3.11
CA GLY A 82 -10.91 -9.69 -3.11
C GLY A 82 -11.61 -8.33 -3.17
N LEU A 83 -11.04 -7.30 -2.53
CA LEU A 83 -11.60 -5.95 -2.48
C LEU A 83 -11.45 -5.23 -3.81
N PHE A 84 -10.27 -5.34 -4.42
CA PHE A 84 -10.04 -4.79 -5.77
C PHE A 84 -10.98 -5.45 -6.78
N ARG A 85 -11.14 -6.77 -6.74
CA ARG A 85 -12.08 -7.48 -7.64
C ARG A 85 -13.53 -7.07 -7.42
N ALA A 86 -13.94 -6.82 -6.18
CA ALA A 86 -15.28 -6.33 -5.87
C ALA A 86 -15.49 -4.89 -6.39
N ALA A 87 -14.48 -4.04 -6.26
CA ALA A 87 -14.52 -2.66 -6.75
C ALA A 87 -14.53 -2.58 -8.29
N GLU A 88 -13.82 -3.48 -8.99
CA GLU A 88 -13.84 -3.56 -10.45
C GLU A 88 -15.14 -4.13 -11.03
N ALA A 89 -15.90 -4.87 -10.21
CA ALA A 89 -17.19 -5.46 -10.60
C ALA A 89 -18.40 -4.53 -10.39
N SER A 90 -18.18 -3.33 -9.84
CA SER A 90 -19.20 -2.32 -9.52
C SER A 90 -19.21 -1.19 -10.54
#